data_AF-A0A4V1AW87-F1
#
_entry.id   AF-A0A4V1AW87-F1
#
_cell.length_a   1.000
_cell.length_b   1.000
_cell.length_c   1.000
_cell.angle_alpha   90.00
_cell.angle_beta   90.00
_cell.angle_gamma   90.00
#
_symmetry.space_group_name_H-M   'P 1'
#
loop_
_entity.id
_entity.type
_entity.pdbx_description
1 polymer ?
#
loop_
_entity_poly.entity_id
_entity_poly.type
_entity_poly.pdbx_seq_one_letter_code
_entity_poly.pdbx_strand_id
1 'polypeptide(L)'
;MTMFATIFAGVSVFVLGQFVLKLVFEPIVAFKEVQGELSHLFLFHQAKITNAYRTQVLHDEVRRISAQILAKKEAYRLLSQLFGLPREQTVIDACRALNRIARLLMEGSSDTGQKVDRPKEICQAMTEVEQKLRVRVSYK
;
A
#
# COMPACT_ATOMS: atom_id res chain seq x y z
N MET A 1 26.65 36.45 -26.62
CA MET A 1 27.00 35.46 -25.58
C MET A 1 25.95 35.34 -24.48
N THR A 2 25.31 36.42 -24.03
CA THR A 2 24.28 36.39 -22.98
C THR A 2 22.99 35.65 -23.36
N MET A 3 22.48 35.82 -24.59
CA MET A 3 21.27 35.11 -25.05
C MET A 3 21.44 33.59 -25.08
N PHE A 4 22.58 33.08 -25.52
CA PHE A 4 22.83 31.63 -25.52
C PHE A 4 22.91 31.08 -24.09
N ALA A 5 23.52 31.84 -23.15
CA ALA A 5 23.60 31.45 -21.75
C ALA A 5 22.22 31.40 -21.08
N THR A 6 21.33 32.35 -21.36
CA THR A 6 19.98 32.36 -20.79
C THR A 6 19.12 31.23 -21.34
N ILE A 7 19.21 30.94 -22.64
CA ILE A 7 18.53 29.79 -23.26
C ILE A 7 19.03 28.49 -22.61
N PHE A 8 20.35 28.32 -22.49
CA PHE A 8 20.93 27.11 -21.92
C PHE A 8 20.55 26.94 -20.44
N ALA A 9 20.51 28.02 -19.66
CA ALA A 9 20.03 28.01 -18.29
C ALA A 9 18.57 27.58 -18.21
N GLY A 10 17.69 28.13 -19.05
CA GLY A 10 16.28 27.77 -19.10
C GLY A 10 16.06 26.29 -19.44
N VAL A 11 16.75 25.78 -20.47
CA VAL A 11 16.69 24.37 -20.85
C VAL A 11 17.21 23.47 -19.73
N SER A 12 18.32 23.85 -19.09
CA SER A 12 18.90 23.07 -17.99
C SER A 12 17.94 22.95 -16.80
N VAL A 13 17.33 24.06 -16.37
CA VAL A 13 16.34 24.07 -15.30
C VAL A 13 15.12 23.23 -15.68
N PHE A 14 14.63 23.35 -16.91
CA PHE A 14 13.51 22.55 -17.41
C PHE A 14 13.81 21.05 -17.36
N VAL A 15 14.96 20.63 -17.90
CA VAL A 15 15.38 19.23 -17.93
C VAL A 15 15.55 18.68 -16.50
N LEU A 16 16.19 19.43 -15.61
CA LEU A 16 16.31 19.05 -14.20
C LEU A 16 14.94 18.91 -13.51
N GLY A 17 14.01 19.82 -13.79
CA GLY A 17 12.63 19.74 -13.30
C GLY A 17 11.91 18.48 -13.77
N GLN A 18 12.09 18.10 -15.05
CA GLN A 18 11.52 16.87 -15.60
C GLN A 18 12.10 15.62 -14.94
N PHE A 19 13.40 15.60 -14.65
CA PHE A 19 14.01 14.49 -13.92
C PHE A 19 13.44 14.35 -12.51
N VAL A 20 13.27 15.45 -11.77
CA VAL A 20 12.63 15.41 -10.45
C VAL A 20 11.20 14.92 -10.55
N LEU A 21 10.41 15.41 -11.52
CA LEU A 21 9.03 14.97 -11.72
C LEU A 21 8.94 13.45 -11.97
N LYS A 22 9.73 12.94 -12.91
CA LYS A 22 9.66 11.54 -13.33
C LYS A 22 10.33 10.57 -12.37
N LEU A 23 11.51 10.91 -11.85
CA LEU A 23 12.27 9.98 -11.00
C LEU A 23 11.83 10.03 -9.54
N VAL A 24 11.24 11.14 -9.10
CA VAL A 24 10.89 11.33 -7.69
C VAL A 24 9.39 11.33 -7.48
N PHE A 25 8.63 12.17 -8.18
CA PHE A 25 7.20 12.29 -7.91
C PHE A 25 6.38 11.12 -8.44
N GLU A 26 6.60 10.67 -9.69
CA GLU A 26 5.86 9.53 -10.26
C GLU A 26 5.90 8.26 -9.39
N PRO A 27 7.05 7.76 -8.89
CA PRO A 27 7.05 6.56 -8.06
C PRO A 27 6.34 6.75 -6.71
N ILE A 28 6.39 7.96 -6.15
CA ILE A 28 5.71 8.30 -4.89
C ILE A 28 4.21 8.32 -5.10
N VAL A 29 3.74 8.97 -6.17
CA VAL A 29 2.33 9.02 -6.54
C VAL A 29 1.81 7.60 -6.81
N ALA A 30 2.54 6.81 -7.61
CA ALA A 30 2.16 5.43 -7.91
C ALA A 30 2.05 4.55 -6.64
N PHE A 31 2.90 4.78 -5.64
CA PHE A 31 2.76 4.08 -4.35
C PHE A 31 1.51 4.53 -3.59
N LYS A 32 1.25 5.84 -3.52
CA LYS A 32 0.07 6.40 -2.87
C LYS A 32 -1.24 6.00 -3.54
N GLU A 33 -1.24 5.80 -4.85
CA GLU A 33 -2.40 5.27 -5.58
C GLU A 33 -2.75 3.86 -5.10
N VAL A 34 -1.76 2.97 -4.98
CA VAL A 34 -1.99 1.61 -4.45
C VAL A 34 -2.41 1.64 -2.98
N GLN A 35 -1.93 2.59 -2.19
CA GLN A 35 -2.43 2.82 -0.82
C GLN A 35 -3.90 3.26 -0.79
N GLY A 36 -4.30 4.09 -1.76
CA GLY A 36 -5.69 4.49 -1.98
C GLY A 36 -6.56 3.31 -2.39
N GLU A 37 -6.09 2.47 -3.32
CA GLU A 37 -6.75 1.24 -3.74
C GLU A 37 -6.92 0.25 -2.59
N LEU A 38 -5.89 0.11 -1.74
CA LEU A 38 -5.97 -0.68 -0.52
C LEU A 38 -7.06 -0.15 0.42
N SER A 39 -7.08 1.16 0.65
CA SER A 39 -8.09 1.80 1.51
C SER A 39 -9.50 1.56 0.94
N HIS A 40 -9.66 1.71 -0.37
CA HIS A 40 -10.91 1.45 -1.07
C HIS A 40 -11.37 0.00 -0.89
N LEU A 41 -10.49 -0.98 -1.11
CA LEU A 41 -10.80 -2.41 -0.95
C LEU A 41 -11.32 -2.71 0.46
N PHE A 42 -10.62 -2.23 1.49
CA PHE A 42 -10.98 -2.50 2.88
C PHE A 42 -12.28 -1.82 3.28
N LEU A 43 -12.52 -0.58 2.85
CA LEU A 43 -13.76 0.14 3.16
C LEU A 43 -14.96 -0.42 2.39
N PHE A 44 -14.79 -0.73 1.10
CA PHE A 44 -15.85 -1.26 0.25
C PHE A 44 -16.28 -2.68 0.67
N HIS A 45 -15.34 -3.50 1.13
CA HIS A 45 -15.60 -4.86 1.59
C HIS A 45 -15.54 -5.01 3.12
N GLN A 46 -15.62 -3.91 3.88
CA GLN A 46 -15.38 -3.91 5.33
C GLN A 46 -16.19 -4.99 6.05
N ALA A 47 -17.51 -5.05 5.82
CA ALA A 47 -18.38 -6.03 6.47
C ALA A 47 -18.01 -7.49 6.13
N LYS A 48 -17.56 -7.77 4.90
CA LYS A 48 -17.11 -9.11 4.50
C LYS A 48 -15.79 -9.47 5.15
N ILE A 49 -14.86 -8.50 5.18
CA ILE A 49 -13.52 -8.67 5.75
C ILE A 49 -13.63 -8.89 7.26
N THR A 50 -14.30 -8.01 7.99
CA THR A 50 -14.39 -8.08 9.45
C THR A 50 -15.12 -9.32 9.95
N ASN A 51 -16.09 -9.83 9.18
CA ASN A 51 -16.82 -11.06 9.53
C ASN A 51 -16.11 -12.34 9.07
N ALA A 52 -14.87 -12.25 8.56
CA ALA A 52 -14.13 -13.38 8.01
C ALA A 52 -14.93 -14.16 6.95
N TYR A 53 -15.72 -13.46 6.13
CA TYR A 53 -16.56 -14.08 5.12
C TYR A 53 -15.69 -14.73 4.05
N ARG A 54 -15.84 -16.04 3.86
CA ARG A 54 -15.02 -16.80 2.91
C ARG A 54 -15.33 -16.37 1.49
N THR A 55 -14.36 -15.77 0.81
CA THR A 55 -14.48 -15.38 -0.59
C THR A 55 -13.12 -15.42 -1.27
N GLN A 56 -12.99 -16.28 -2.28
CA GLN A 56 -11.77 -16.41 -3.09
C GLN A 56 -11.38 -15.10 -3.76
N VAL A 57 -12.35 -14.38 -4.33
CA VAL A 57 -12.14 -13.08 -5.00
C VAL A 57 -11.45 -12.08 -4.06
N LEU A 58 -11.94 -11.99 -2.81
CA LEU A 58 -11.40 -11.06 -1.83
C LEU A 58 -10.01 -11.48 -1.34
N HIS A 59 -9.76 -12.79 -1.18
CA HIS A 59 -8.43 -13.32 -0.90
C HIS A 59 -7.43 -12.93 -2.00
N ASP A 60 -7.78 -13.17 -3.26
CA ASP A 60 -6.91 -12.90 -4.40
C ASP A 60 -6.66 -11.41 -4.56
N GLU A 61 -7.66 -10.58 -4.30
CA GLU A 61 -7.53 -9.12 -4.39
C GLU A 61 -6.65 -8.52 -3.28
N VAL A 62 -6.79 -8.99 -2.03
CA VAL A 62 -5.88 -8.58 -0.93
C VAL A 62 -4.44 -8.98 -1.26
N ARG A 63 -4.21 -10.18 -1.81
CA ARG A 63 -2.87 -10.63 -2.22
C ARG A 63 -2.32 -9.83 -3.40
N ARG A 64 -3.17 -9.50 -4.38
CA ARG A 64 -2.82 -8.65 -5.53
C ARG A 64 -2.33 -7.29 -5.05
N ILE A 65 -3.11 -6.61 -4.20
CA ILE A 65 -2.71 -5.29 -3.66
C ILE A 65 -1.45 -5.43 -2.81
N SER A 66 -1.33 -6.45 -1.97
CA SER A 66 -0.11 -6.69 -1.19
C SER A 66 1.13 -6.84 -2.07
N ALA A 67 1.03 -7.55 -3.20
CA ALA A 67 2.13 -7.72 -4.15
C ALA A 67 2.46 -6.41 -4.87
N GLN A 68 1.45 -5.62 -5.25
CA GLN A 68 1.63 -4.31 -5.86
C GLN A 68 2.34 -3.33 -4.92
N ILE A 69 1.94 -3.28 -3.63
CA ILE A 69 2.59 -2.45 -2.60
C ILE A 69 4.08 -2.78 -2.52
N LEU A 70 4.42 -4.07 -2.45
CA LEU A 70 5.80 -4.53 -2.38
C LEU A 70 6.59 -4.19 -3.66
N ALA A 71 5.98 -4.35 -4.83
CA ALA A 71 6.63 -4.03 -6.11
C ALA A 71 6.87 -2.53 -6.28
N LYS A 72 5.88 -1.68 -5.93
CA LYS A 72 5.99 -0.22 -6.03
C LYS A 72 6.97 0.35 -5.00
N LYS A 73 7.21 -0.35 -3.88
CA LYS A 73 8.24 -0.01 -2.88
C LYS A 73 9.64 0.16 -3.49
N GLU A 74 10.01 -0.73 -4.39
CA GLU A 74 11.36 -0.75 -4.98
C GLU A 74 11.65 0.54 -5.75
N ALA A 75 10.62 1.16 -6.34
CA ALA A 75 10.76 2.38 -7.14
C ALA A 75 11.11 3.62 -6.32
N TYR A 76 10.85 3.65 -5.01
CA TYR A 76 11.18 4.78 -4.13
C TYR A 76 12.14 4.40 -2.98
N ARG A 77 12.81 3.24 -3.04
CA ARG A 77 13.69 2.74 -1.97
C ARG A 77 14.69 3.81 -1.47
N LEU A 78 15.38 4.46 -2.41
CA LEU A 78 16.39 5.48 -2.13
C LEU A 78 15.80 6.84 -1.69
N LEU A 79 14.52 7.08 -2.00
CA LEU A 79 13.81 8.33 -1.73
C LEU A 79 12.96 8.27 -0.44
N SER A 80 12.85 7.08 0.16
CA SER A 80 11.96 6.80 1.30
C SER A 80 12.19 7.72 2.50
N GLN A 81 13.46 8.02 2.82
CA GLN A 81 13.83 8.88 3.94
C GLN A 81 13.51 10.35 3.71
N LEU A 82 13.66 10.83 2.46
CA LEU A 82 13.46 12.25 2.13
C LEU A 82 11.98 12.64 2.07
N PHE A 83 11.11 11.71 1.65
CA PHE A 83 9.68 11.97 1.43
C PHE A 83 8.77 11.43 2.54
N GLY A 84 9.34 10.99 3.67
CA GLY A 84 8.57 10.52 4.82
C GLY A 84 7.74 9.25 4.54
N LEU A 85 8.18 8.42 3.59
CA LEU A 85 7.53 7.18 3.19
C LEU A 85 7.85 6.04 4.17
N PRO A 86 7.02 4.99 4.25
CA PRO A 86 7.30 3.84 5.11
C PRO A 86 8.63 3.18 4.72
N ARG A 87 9.40 2.77 5.73
CA ARG A 87 10.67 2.06 5.53
C ARG A 87 10.40 0.68 4.96
N GLU A 88 11.42 0.12 4.30
CA GLU A 88 11.38 -1.21 3.68
C GLU A 88 10.78 -2.28 4.59
N GLN A 89 11.32 -2.42 5.80
CA GLN A 89 10.84 -3.42 6.76
C GLN A 89 9.37 -3.21 7.13
N THR A 90 8.95 -1.94 7.32
CA THR A 90 7.58 -1.58 7.65
C THR A 90 6.61 -1.99 6.55
N VAL A 91 6.98 -1.79 5.28
CA VAL A 91 6.17 -2.22 4.13
C VAL A 91 6.09 -3.74 4.06
N ILE A 92 7.21 -4.44 4.23
CA ILE A 92 7.25 -5.91 4.22
C ILE A 92 6.35 -6.47 5.32
N ASP A 93 6.45 -5.94 6.53
CA ASP A 93 5.64 -6.40 7.65
C ASP A 93 4.14 -6.12 7.41
N ALA A 94 3.79 -4.98 6.81
CA ALA A 94 2.41 -4.70 6.41
C ALA A 94 1.91 -5.68 5.34
N CYS A 95 2.73 -6.02 4.34
CA CYS A 95 2.41 -7.05 3.35
C CYS A 95 2.21 -8.43 4.02
N ARG A 96 2.99 -8.78 5.05
CA ARG A 96 2.75 -10.02 5.82
C ARG A 96 1.41 -9.97 6.55
N ALA A 97 1.05 -8.84 7.16
CA ALA A 97 -0.25 -8.65 7.80
C ALA A 97 -1.41 -8.75 6.79
N LEU A 98 -1.27 -8.17 5.60
CA LEU A 98 -2.23 -8.32 4.50
C LEU A 98 -2.39 -9.78 4.06
N ASN A 99 -1.29 -10.49 3.87
CA ASN A 99 -1.34 -11.91 3.51
C ASN A 99 -1.94 -12.77 4.63
N ARG A 100 -1.77 -12.38 5.91
CA ARG A 100 -2.47 -13.02 7.04
C ARG A 100 -3.97 -12.79 6.96
N ILE A 101 -4.42 -11.56 6.65
CA ILE A 101 -5.85 -11.27 6.43
C ILE A 101 -6.39 -12.15 5.30
N ALA A 102 -5.71 -12.20 4.15
CA ALA A 102 -6.13 -13.04 3.02
C ALA A 102 -6.29 -14.51 3.45
N ARG A 103 -5.32 -15.07 4.17
CA ARG A 103 -5.39 -16.44 4.69
C ARG A 103 -6.58 -16.65 5.62
N LEU A 104 -6.81 -15.74 6.58
CA LEU A 104 -7.93 -15.83 7.51
C LEU A 104 -9.29 -15.78 6.79
N LEU A 105 -9.40 -15.04 5.68
CA LEU A 105 -10.59 -15.03 4.84
C LEU A 105 -10.84 -16.39 4.18
N MET A 106 -9.78 -17.08 3.71
CA MET A 106 -9.92 -18.41 3.13
C MET A 106 -10.30 -19.47 4.14
N GLU A 107 -9.81 -19.36 5.37
CA GLU A 107 -10.15 -20.30 6.43
C GLU A 107 -11.64 -20.19 6.82
N GLY A 108 -12.25 -19.01 6.68
CA GLY A 108 -13.70 -18.80 6.87
C GLY A 108 -14.15 -18.90 8.34
N SER A 109 -15.38 -18.49 8.61
CA SER A 109 -16.00 -18.53 9.94
C SER A 109 -16.65 -19.87 10.29
N SER A 110 -16.88 -20.74 9.31
CA SER A 110 -17.54 -22.04 9.48
C SER A 110 -16.56 -23.21 9.33
N ASP A 111 -16.53 -24.07 10.37
CA ASP A 111 -16.35 -25.53 10.27
C ASP A 111 -15.16 -26.22 11.00
N THR A 112 -14.61 -25.68 12.09
CA THR A 112 -13.85 -26.53 13.03
C THR A 112 -13.94 -25.96 14.43
N GLY A 113 -14.26 -26.82 15.41
CA GLY A 113 -14.57 -26.51 16.82
C GLY A 113 -13.44 -25.88 17.66
N GLN A 114 -12.71 -24.91 17.10
CA GLN A 114 -11.68 -24.13 17.77
C GLN A 114 -12.22 -22.71 17.99
N LYS A 115 -12.28 -22.29 19.25
CA LYS A 115 -12.63 -20.93 19.72
C LYS A 115 -11.58 -19.87 19.29
N VAL A 116 -11.23 -19.82 18.02
CA VAL A 116 -10.36 -18.78 17.49
C VAL A 116 -11.24 -17.61 17.07
N ASP A 117 -11.11 -16.49 17.76
CA ASP A 117 -11.84 -15.24 17.47
C ASP A 117 -11.25 -14.59 16.19
N ARG A 118 -11.50 -15.23 15.04
CA ARG A 118 -10.98 -14.82 13.73
C ARG A 118 -11.34 -13.37 13.37
N PRO A 119 -12.58 -12.89 13.59
CA PRO A 119 -12.93 -11.49 13.40
C PRO A 119 -12.00 -10.53 14.16
N LYS A 120 -11.63 -10.87 15.39
CA LYS A 120 -10.71 -10.08 16.21
C LYS A 120 -9.28 -10.10 15.66
N GLU A 121 -8.79 -11.24 15.19
CA GLU A 121 -7.48 -11.32 14.54
C GLU A 121 -7.42 -10.50 13.24
N ILE A 122 -8.49 -10.54 12.43
CA ILE A 122 -8.59 -9.71 11.23
C ILE A 122 -8.58 -8.23 11.61
N CYS A 123 -9.38 -7.82 12.61
CA CYS A 123 -9.37 -6.43 13.09
C CYS A 123 -7.97 -6.00 13.57
N GLN A 124 -7.27 -6.85 14.31
CA GLN A 124 -5.91 -6.56 14.77
C GLN A 124 -4.92 -6.40 13.61
N ALA A 125 -4.98 -7.31 12.63
CA ALA A 125 -4.14 -7.22 11.43
C ALA A 125 -4.49 -5.98 10.58
N MET A 126 -5.76 -5.59 10.50
CA MET A 126 -6.19 -4.35 9.85
C MET A 126 -5.58 -3.12 10.53
N THR A 127 -5.62 -3.04 11.86
CA THR A 127 -4.97 -1.96 12.61
C THR A 127 -3.46 -1.92 12.39
N GLU A 128 -2.81 -3.08 12.32
CA GLU A 128 -1.38 -3.16 12.01
C GLU A 128 -1.06 -2.60 10.62
N VAL A 129 -1.87 -2.95 9.61
CA VAL A 129 -1.75 -2.42 8.24
C VAL A 129 -1.97 -0.91 8.20
N GLU A 130 -3.02 -0.42 8.86
CA GLU A 130 -3.34 1.02 8.96
C GLU A 130 -2.18 1.82 9.55
N GLN A 131 -1.60 1.36 10.66
CA GLN A 131 -0.46 2.04 11.30
C GLN A 131 0.81 1.99 10.45
N LYS A 132 1.12 0.84 9.85
CA LYS A 132 2.36 0.64 9.09
C LYS A 132 2.35 1.34 7.74
N LEU A 133 1.22 1.31 7.04
CA LEU A 133 1.09 1.93 5.72
C LEU A 133 0.47 3.33 5.78
N ARG A 134 -0.01 3.80 6.94
CA ARG A 134 -0.70 5.09 7.08
C ARG A 134 -1.90 5.21 6.13
N VAL A 135 -2.72 4.16 6.09
CA VAL A 135 -3.90 4.03 5.22
C VAL A 135 -5.16 3.89 6.05
N ARG A 136 -6.31 4.29 5.50
CA ARG A 136 -7.61 4.13 6.16
C ARG A 136 -8.20 2.77 5.79
N VAL A 137 -8.40 1.90 6.77
CA VAL A 137 -9.00 0.55 6.56
C VAL A 137 -10.39 0.39 7.22
N SER A 138 -10.85 1.41 7.96
CA SER A 138 -12.15 1.42 8.61
C SER A 138 -12.73 2.84 8.65
N TYR A 139 -14.06 2.95 8.73
CA TYR A 139 -14.81 4.21 8.86
C TYR A 139 -14.74 4.87 10.24
N LYS A 140 -14.12 4.23 11.24
CA LYS A 140 -14.03 4.75 12.61
C LYS A 140 -13.03 5.91 12.75
#